data_AF-A0AAP0JRL2-F1
#
_entry.id   AF-A0AAP0JRL2-F1
#
_cell.length_a   1.000
_cell.length_b   1.000
_cell.length_c   1.000
_cell.angle_alpha   90.00
_cell.angle_beta   90.00
_cell.angle_gamma   90.00
#
_symmetry.space_group_name_H-M   'P 1'
#
loop_
_entity.id
_entity.type
_entity.pdbx_description
1 polymer ?
#
loop_
_entity_poly.entity_id
_entity_poly.type
_entity_poly.pdbx_seq_one_letter_code
_entity_poly.pdbx_strand_id
1 'polypeptide(L)'
;MDIDFAIRKDEPPAITEASLPDAVDLYEKWERSNRICVMFIKTNITASIQGTVEKYDKVHPLLKAIEDQFQTSDKALASTLIMQFSSLRMTGVKGVREHIMRMRDIAARLKTLEVDMSESFLVHYILNTLPSQYAPFKISYNTHRDKWSINELMTMCVQEEGRLIMEQGENSVLLTVDKKKKDKRANWKGKDKMQPQGGIMKKDVTAPNSQCIWVRPA
;
A
#
# COMPACT_ATOMS: atom_id res chain seq x y z
N MET A 1 31.11 11.79 39.85
CA MET A 1 31.54 10.51 39.24
C MET A 1 31.28 10.61 37.75
N ASP A 2 32.26 10.27 36.92
CA ASP A 2 32.17 10.40 35.46
C ASP A 2 31.54 9.12 34.88
N ILE A 3 30.21 9.10 34.80
CA ILE A 3 29.43 7.87 34.59
C ILE A 3 29.54 7.36 33.15
N ASP A 4 29.64 8.27 32.18
CA ASP A 4 29.67 7.97 30.74
C ASP A 4 31.10 7.84 30.17
N PHE A 5 32.11 7.78 31.05
CA PHE A 5 33.52 7.70 30.66
C PHE A 5 33.80 6.53 29.70
N ALA A 6 33.23 5.35 29.95
CA ALA A 6 33.36 4.16 29.12
C ALA A 6 32.57 4.21 27.80
N ILE A 7 31.67 5.19 27.62
CA ILE A 7 30.96 5.44 26.36
C ILE A 7 31.78 6.39 25.46
N ARG A 8 32.51 7.34 26.07
CA ARG A 8 33.30 8.36 25.36
C ARG A 8 34.73 7.92 25.04
N LYS A 9 35.25 6.91 25.73
CA LYS A 9 36.63 6.45 25.63
C LYS A 9 36.68 4.96 25.37
N ASP A 10 37.53 4.58 24.41
CA ASP A 10 37.83 3.18 24.12
C ASP A 10 38.40 2.47 25.35
N GLU A 11 38.24 1.15 25.36
CA GLU A 11 38.77 0.29 26.40
C GLU A 11 40.29 0.47 26.54
N PRO A 12 40.79 0.87 27.72
CA PRO A 12 42.21 0.96 27.96
C PRO A 12 42.86 -0.43 27.92
N PRO A 13 44.18 -0.52 27.65
CA PRO A 13 44.89 -1.79 27.69
C PRO A 13 44.69 -2.50 29.03
N ALA A 14 44.58 -3.84 28.98
CA ALA A 14 44.47 -4.65 30.19
C ALA A 14 45.68 -4.42 31.11
N ILE A 15 45.41 -4.33 32.42
CA ILE A 15 46.44 -4.18 33.43
C ILE A 15 47.36 -5.42 33.39
N THR A 16 48.66 -5.18 33.29
CA THR A 16 49.74 -6.17 33.44
C THR A 16 50.58 -5.86 34.68
N GLU A 17 51.40 -6.81 35.16
CA GLU A 17 52.28 -6.64 36.33
C GLU A 17 53.26 -5.46 36.22
N ALA A 18 53.52 -4.97 35.01
CA ALA A 18 54.39 -3.83 34.72
C ALA A 18 53.64 -2.48 34.58
N SER A 19 52.33 -2.44 34.86
CA SER A 19 51.52 -1.23 34.66
C SER A 19 51.85 -0.15 35.67
N LEU A 20 51.95 1.08 35.20
CA LEU A 20 52.10 2.26 36.07
C LEU A 20 50.83 2.48 36.91
N PRO A 21 50.93 3.05 38.12
CA PRO A 21 49.77 3.37 38.97
C PRO A 21 48.68 4.14 38.22
N ASP A 22 49.06 5.14 37.42
CA ASP A 22 48.12 5.94 36.63
C ASP A 22 47.35 5.11 35.58
N ALA A 23 47.95 4.06 35.03
CA ALA A 23 47.30 3.16 34.08
C ALA A 23 46.27 2.24 34.77
N VAL A 24 46.56 1.83 36.00
CA VAL A 24 45.63 1.06 36.85
C VAL A 24 44.42 1.91 37.20
N ASP A 25 44.64 3.15 37.68
CA ASP A 25 43.56 4.08 38.04
C ASP A 25 42.64 4.39 36.84
N LEU A 26 43.21 4.55 35.64
CA LEU A 26 42.45 4.75 34.41
C LEU A 26 41.59 3.54 34.05
N TYR A 27 42.14 2.33 34.15
CA TYR A 27 41.40 1.10 33.87
C TYR A 27 40.27 0.90 34.90
N GLU A 28 40.53 1.07 36.20
CA GLU A 28 39.50 0.94 37.24
C GLU A 28 38.37 1.96 37.07
N LYS A 29 38.72 3.20 36.71
CA LYS A 29 37.74 4.24 36.40
C LYS A 29 36.88 3.84 35.20
N TRP A 30 37.50 3.33 34.13
CA TRP A 30 36.80 2.86 32.94
C TRP A 30 35.87 1.68 33.26
N GLU A 31 36.37 0.68 33.98
CA GLU A 31 35.62 -0.52 34.33
C GLU A 31 34.41 -0.20 35.21
N ARG A 32 34.57 0.71 36.19
CA ARG A 32 33.46 1.19 37.02
C ARG A 32 32.39 1.89 36.18
N SER A 33 32.81 2.76 35.26
CA SER A 33 31.88 3.44 34.33
C SER A 33 31.17 2.43 33.42
N ASN A 34 31.90 1.47 32.84
CA ASN A 34 31.35 0.41 32.01
C ASN A 34 30.26 -0.40 32.74
N ARG A 35 30.55 -0.87 33.97
CA ARG A 35 29.58 -1.63 34.78
C ARG A 35 28.32 -0.83 35.07
N ILE A 36 28.45 0.45 35.40
CA ILE A 36 27.29 1.33 35.66
C ILE A 36 26.46 1.51 34.39
N CYS A 37 27.09 1.81 33.26
CA CYS A 37 26.39 1.98 31.97
C CYS A 37 25.68 0.70 31.53
N VAL A 38 26.35 -0.45 31.58
CA VAL A 38 25.78 -1.75 31.22
C VAL A 38 24.58 -2.08 32.11
N MET A 39 24.70 -1.91 33.43
CA MET A 39 23.61 -2.14 34.36
C MET A 39 22.43 -1.20 34.07
N PHE A 40 22.71 0.10 33.90
CA PHE A 40 21.69 1.09 33.60
C PHE A 40 20.93 0.78 32.32
N ILE A 41 21.64 0.45 31.24
CA ILE A 41 21.02 0.07 29.96
C ILE A 41 20.18 -1.19 30.17
N LYS A 42 20.77 -2.28 30.69
CA LYS A 42 20.07 -3.57 30.89
C LYS A 42 18.79 -3.45 31.74
N THR A 43 18.74 -2.55 32.72
CA THR A 43 17.53 -2.32 33.54
C THR A 43 16.46 -1.49 32.83
N ASN A 44 16.83 -0.65 31.86
CA ASN A 44 15.90 0.28 31.19
C ASN A 44 15.44 -0.19 29.81
N ILE A 45 16.03 -1.24 29.25
CA ILE A 45 15.55 -1.84 27.99
C ILE A 45 14.30 -2.70 28.19
N THR A 46 13.43 -2.71 27.18
CA THR A 46 12.18 -3.47 27.18
C THR A 46 12.45 -4.97 27.06
N ALA A 47 11.56 -5.80 27.65
CA ALA A 47 11.68 -7.26 27.62
C ALA A 47 11.81 -7.85 26.19
N SER A 48 11.30 -7.15 25.18
CA SER A 48 11.38 -7.54 23.76
C SER A 48 12.80 -7.61 23.20
N ILE A 49 13.76 -6.88 23.77
CA ILE A 49 15.16 -6.81 23.32
C ILE A 49 16.15 -7.36 24.36
N GLN A 50 15.67 -7.67 25.57
CA GLN A 50 16.47 -8.12 26.70
C GLN A 50 17.28 -9.39 26.40
N GLY A 51 16.68 -10.41 25.78
CA GLY A 51 17.36 -11.68 25.50
C GLY A 51 18.53 -11.59 24.50
N THR A 52 18.49 -10.63 23.58
CA THR A 52 19.60 -10.36 22.66
C THR A 52 20.74 -9.64 23.37
N VAL A 53 20.40 -8.85 24.38
CA VAL A 53 21.26 -7.86 25.03
C VAL A 53 21.96 -8.39 26.30
N GLU A 54 21.37 -9.36 26.99
CA GLU A 54 21.90 -9.90 28.25
C GLU A 54 23.35 -10.42 28.15
N LYS A 55 23.76 -10.82 26.95
CA LYS A 55 25.07 -11.42 26.63
C LYS A 55 26.26 -10.46 26.66
N TYR A 56 26.04 -9.15 26.73
CA TYR A 56 27.11 -8.15 26.61
C TYR A 56 27.51 -7.57 27.97
N ASP A 57 28.81 -7.65 28.29
CA ASP A 57 29.39 -7.09 29.53
C ASP A 57 30.12 -5.77 29.31
N LYS A 58 30.25 -5.34 28.04
CA LYS A 58 30.87 -4.09 27.64
C LYS A 58 29.83 -3.18 26.99
N VAL A 59 29.87 -1.89 27.31
CA VAL A 59 28.88 -0.90 26.87
C VAL A 59 28.89 -0.68 25.36
N HIS A 60 30.05 -0.68 24.70
CA HIS A 60 30.13 -0.47 23.25
C HIS A 60 29.51 -1.62 22.44
N PRO A 61 29.90 -2.90 22.64
CA PRO A 61 29.23 -4.04 22.01
C PRO A 61 27.74 -4.10 22.29
N LEU A 62 27.33 -3.75 23.51
CA LEU A 62 25.93 -3.65 23.93
C LEU A 62 25.16 -2.63 23.09
N LEU A 63 25.65 -1.39 23.00
CA LEU A 63 25.01 -0.33 22.21
C LEU A 63 24.93 -0.69 20.73
N LYS A 64 25.99 -1.31 20.19
CA LYS A 64 25.99 -1.79 18.81
C LYS A 64 24.93 -2.86 18.56
N ALA A 65 24.79 -3.83 19.47
CA ALA A 65 23.77 -4.86 19.34
C ALA A 65 22.34 -4.30 19.38
N ILE A 66 22.11 -3.28 20.21
CA ILE A 66 20.84 -2.55 20.24
C ILE A 66 20.61 -1.86 18.89
N GLU A 67 21.58 -1.09 18.40
CA GLU A 67 21.51 -0.43 17.11
C GLU A 67 21.18 -1.40 15.96
N ASP A 68 21.91 -2.52 15.87
CA ASP A 68 21.70 -3.55 14.85
C ASP A 68 20.27 -4.14 14.91
N GLN A 69 19.73 -4.32 16.11
CA GLN A 69 18.37 -4.83 16.31
C GLN A 69 17.30 -3.83 15.83
N PHE A 70 17.47 -2.54 16.14
CA PHE A 70 16.56 -1.50 15.67
C PHE A 70 16.63 -1.33 14.15
N GLN A 71 17.84 -1.32 13.57
CA GLN A 71 18.00 -1.31 12.11
C GLN A 71 17.32 -2.51 11.43
N THR A 72 17.41 -3.70 12.03
CA THR A 72 16.73 -4.89 11.51
C THR A 72 15.21 -4.75 11.58
N SER A 73 14.68 -4.23 12.70
CA SER A 73 13.26 -3.94 12.87
C SER A 73 12.74 -2.94 11.83
N ASP A 74 13.48 -1.85 11.60
CA ASP A 74 13.12 -0.82 10.64
C ASP A 74 13.10 -1.35 9.21
N LYS A 75 14.08 -2.19 8.83
CA LYS A 75 14.10 -2.89 7.53
C LYS A 75 12.90 -3.84 7.35
N ALA A 76 12.53 -4.58 8.40
CA ALA A 76 11.37 -5.46 8.37
C ALA A 76 10.04 -4.68 8.27
N LEU A 77 9.95 -3.56 8.99
CA LEU A 77 8.81 -2.64 8.92
C LEU A 77 8.68 -2.01 7.53
N ALA A 78 9.79 -1.53 6.95
CA ALA A 78 9.82 -0.99 5.59
C ALA A 78 9.34 -2.04 4.57
N SER A 79 9.84 -3.27 4.67
CA SER A 79 9.42 -4.39 3.80
C SER A 79 7.92 -4.67 3.93
N THR A 80 7.38 -4.65 5.15
CA THR A 80 5.95 -4.83 5.41
C THR A 80 5.11 -3.70 4.80
N LEU A 81 5.55 -2.45 4.95
CA LEU A 81 4.88 -1.30 4.37
C LEU A 81 4.92 -1.30 2.85
N ILE A 82 6.04 -1.69 2.24
CA ILE A 82 6.17 -1.88 0.78
C ILE A 82 5.19 -2.96 0.31
N MET A 83 5.07 -4.07 1.03
CA MET A 83 4.12 -5.14 0.71
C MET A 83 2.67 -4.63 0.79
N GLN A 84 2.32 -3.87 1.84
CA GLN A 84 1.01 -3.24 1.97
C GLN A 84 0.74 -2.24 0.84
N PHE A 85 1.70 -1.36 0.55
CA PHE A 85 1.59 -0.38 -0.54
C PHE A 85 1.42 -1.04 -1.91
N SER A 86 2.25 -2.05 -2.22
CA SER A 86 2.26 -2.77 -3.50
C SER A 86 1.00 -3.61 -3.74
N SER A 87 0.35 -4.08 -2.68
CA SER A 87 -0.87 -4.89 -2.75
C SER A 87 -2.16 -4.08 -2.60
N LEU A 88 -2.10 -2.84 -2.09
CA LEU A 88 -3.28 -2.01 -1.89
C LEU A 88 -3.92 -1.69 -3.24
N ARG A 89 -5.19 -2.09 -3.40
CA ARG A 89 -6.02 -1.83 -4.58
C ARG A 89 -7.39 -1.37 -4.11
N MET A 90 -7.99 -0.45 -4.85
CA MET A 90 -9.37 -0.05 -4.59
C MET A 90 -10.30 -1.03 -5.31
N THR A 91 -11.26 -1.62 -4.58
CA THR A 91 -12.10 -2.72 -5.05
C THR A 91 -13.48 -2.28 -5.56
N GLY A 92 -13.86 -1.03 -5.29
CA GLY A 92 -15.15 -0.47 -5.69
C GLY A 92 -15.06 1.01 -6.03
N VAL A 93 -16.16 1.59 -6.50
CA VAL A 93 -16.20 2.99 -6.91
C VAL A 93 -16.07 3.94 -5.72
N LYS A 94 -16.69 3.58 -4.58
CA LYS A 94 -16.77 4.40 -3.36
C LYS A 94 -15.52 4.29 -2.50
N GLY A 95 -15.19 5.36 -1.79
CA GLY A 95 -14.11 5.44 -0.81
C GLY A 95 -12.77 5.89 -1.40
N VAL A 96 -12.79 6.63 -2.52
CA VAL A 96 -11.56 7.04 -3.21
C VAL A 96 -10.69 7.97 -2.38
N ARG A 97 -11.31 8.85 -1.57
CA ARG A 97 -10.61 9.76 -0.67
C ARG A 97 -9.83 9.00 0.38
N GLU A 98 -10.47 8.04 1.05
CA GLU A 98 -9.88 7.21 2.10
C GLU A 98 -8.77 6.32 1.52
N HIS A 99 -8.96 5.80 0.31
CA HIS A 99 -7.95 5.03 -0.40
C HIS A 99 -6.68 5.85 -0.67
N ILE A 100 -6.83 7.08 -1.20
CA ILE A 100 -5.70 7.97 -1.47
C ILE A 100 -5.01 8.40 -0.17
N MET A 101 -5.78 8.70 0.89
CA MET A 101 -5.22 9.03 2.20
C MET A 101 -4.37 7.88 2.76
N ARG A 102 -4.85 6.64 2.65
CA ARG A 102 -4.09 5.45 3.08
C ARG A 102 -2.80 5.26 2.28
N MET A 103 -2.84 5.46 0.97
CA MET A 103 -1.63 5.42 0.12
C MET A 103 -0.60 6.48 0.54
N ARG A 104 -1.07 7.71 0.79
CA ARG A 104 -0.21 8.81 1.26
C ARG A 104 0.38 8.54 2.65
N ASP A 105 -0.41 7.99 3.56
CA ASP A 105 0.03 7.65 4.91
C ASP A 105 1.16 6.60 4.86
N ILE A 106 0.96 5.51 4.10
CA ILE A 106 1.99 4.48 3.93
C ILE A 106 3.26 5.09 3.31
N ALA A 107 3.12 5.96 2.31
CA ALA A 107 4.26 6.64 1.70
C ALA A 107 5.00 7.56 2.67
N ALA A 108 4.29 8.29 3.53
CA ALA A 108 4.89 9.13 4.56
C ALA A 108 5.65 8.29 5.61
N ARG A 109 5.10 7.13 6.00
CA ARG A 109 5.77 6.18 6.92
C ARG A 109 6.98 5.51 6.28
N LEU A 110 6.97 5.27 4.98
CA LEU A 110 8.13 4.78 4.24
C LEU A 110 9.24 5.84 4.18
N LYS A 111 8.88 7.12 4.02
CA LYS A 111 9.83 8.24 4.04
C LYS A 111 10.56 8.35 5.38
N THR A 112 9.91 8.06 6.51
CA THR A 112 10.58 8.04 7.83
C THR A 112 11.57 6.87 7.99
N LEU A 113 11.49 5.86 7.12
CA LEU A 113 12.40 4.71 7.06
C LEU A 113 13.39 4.82 5.89
N GLU A 114 13.67 6.06 5.45
CA GLU A 114 14.59 6.39 4.34
C GLU A 114 14.19 5.86 2.96
N VAL A 115 12.95 5.37 2.80
CA VAL A 115 12.39 4.97 1.50
C VAL A 115 11.58 6.13 0.95
N ASP A 116 12.24 7.02 0.19
CA ASP A 116 11.59 8.18 -0.41
C ASP A 116 10.92 7.84 -1.75
N MET A 117 9.72 8.39 -1.95
CA MET A 117 8.95 8.25 -3.18
C MET A 117 8.62 9.63 -3.71
N SER A 118 8.89 9.86 -5.00
CA SER A 118 8.52 11.11 -5.64
C SER A 118 7.00 11.25 -5.71
N GLU A 119 6.51 12.49 -5.67
CA GLU A 119 5.08 12.77 -5.80
C GLU A 119 4.52 12.25 -7.13
N SER A 120 5.30 12.36 -8.21
CA SER A 120 4.95 11.80 -9.53
C SER A 120 4.74 10.28 -9.48
N PHE A 121 5.66 9.54 -8.85
CA PHE A 121 5.52 8.09 -8.71
C PHE A 121 4.25 7.75 -7.93
N LEU A 122 4.00 8.42 -6.80
CA LEU A 122 2.84 8.16 -5.97
C LEU A 122 1.53 8.44 -6.70
N VAL A 123 1.46 9.54 -7.48
CA VAL A 123 0.29 9.86 -8.32
C VAL A 123 0.02 8.79 -9.37
N HIS A 124 1.04 8.37 -10.12
CA HIS A 124 0.89 7.31 -11.12
C HIS A 124 0.50 5.97 -10.48
N TYR A 125 1.10 5.65 -9.34
CA TYR A 125 0.80 4.42 -8.62
C TYR A 125 -0.65 4.41 -8.14
N ILE A 126 -1.13 5.51 -7.53
CA ILE A 126 -2.53 5.66 -7.12
C ILE A 126 -3.46 5.45 -8.31
N LEU A 127 -3.22 6.10 -9.46
CA LEU A 127 -4.02 5.90 -10.68
C LEU A 127 -4.09 4.42 -11.10
N ASN A 128 -2.99 3.69 -10.99
CA ASN A 128 -2.95 2.25 -11.30
C ASN A 128 -3.74 1.39 -10.32
N THR A 129 -3.95 1.87 -9.09
CA THR A 129 -4.71 1.15 -8.06
C THR A 129 -6.22 1.39 -8.10
N LEU A 130 -6.67 2.38 -8.89
CA LEU A 130 -8.10 2.66 -9.08
C LEU A 130 -8.77 1.56 -9.94
N PRO A 131 -10.04 1.23 -9.68
CA PRO A 131 -10.82 0.27 -10.45
C PRO A 131 -10.92 0.62 -11.95
N SER A 132 -11.32 -0.35 -12.77
CA SER A 132 -11.48 -0.17 -14.22
C SER A 132 -12.54 0.87 -14.58
N GLN A 133 -13.53 1.13 -13.71
CA GLN A 133 -14.55 2.16 -13.90
C GLN A 133 -13.94 3.57 -14.04
N TYR A 134 -12.76 3.80 -13.45
CA TYR A 134 -12.02 5.07 -13.57
C TYR A 134 -11.19 5.17 -14.86
N ALA A 135 -11.25 4.21 -15.78
CA ALA A 135 -10.42 4.22 -16.99
C ALA A 135 -10.56 5.51 -17.83
N PRO A 136 -11.77 6.06 -18.09
CA PRO A 136 -11.91 7.34 -18.79
C PRO A 136 -11.23 8.50 -18.05
N PHE A 137 -11.37 8.53 -16.72
CA PHE A 137 -10.70 9.50 -15.87
C PHE A 137 -9.17 9.41 -15.96
N LYS A 138 -8.59 8.21 -15.93
CA LYS A 138 -7.12 8.02 -16.06
C LYS A 138 -6.57 8.61 -17.36
N ILE A 139 -7.28 8.40 -18.47
CA ILE A 139 -6.90 8.94 -19.78
C ILE A 139 -6.96 10.47 -19.75
N SER A 140 -8.07 11.02 -19.23
CA SER A 140 -8.25 12.47 -19.11
C SER A 140 -7.17 13.11 -18.24
N TYR A 141 -6.92 12.55 -17.06
CA TYR A 141 -5.93 13.07 -16.12
C TYR A 141 -4.51 13.07 -16.71
N ASN A 142 -4.09 11.99 -17.36
CA ASN A 142 -2.75 11.89 -17.97
C ASN A 142 -2.55 12.81 -19.20
N THR A 143 -3.63 13.21 -19.89
CA THR A 143 -3.54 14.03 -21.11
C THR A 143 -3.52 15.53 -20.81
N HIS A 144 -4.05 15.96 -19.65
CA HIS A 144 -4.32 17.37 -19.35
C HIS A 144 -3.55 17.92 -18.14
N ARG A 145 -2.51 17.22 -17.64
CA ARG A 145 -1.80 17.62 -16.42
C ARG A 145 -0.30 17.75 -16.66
N ASP A 146 0.16 19.00 -16.58
CA ASP A 146 1.58 19.36 -16.70
C ASP A 146 2.36 19.12 -15.41
N LYS A 147 1.67 19.07 -14.26
CA LYS A 147 2.25 18.83 -12.94
C LYS A 147 1.45 17.78 -12.19
N TRP A 148 2.17 16.87 -11.54
CA TRP A 148 1.58 15.82 -10.71
C TRP A 148 1.36 16.35 -9.29
N SER A 149 0.11 16.37 -8.82
CA SER A 149 -0.21 16.68 -7.42
C SER A 149 -1.22 15.70 -6.83
N ILE A 150 -0.92 15.18 -5.63
CA ILE A 150 -1.83 14.27 -4.92
C ILE A 150 -3.12 14.97 -4.50
N ASN A 151 -3.04 16.25 -4.12
CA ASN A 151 -4.22 17.00 -3.68
C ASN A 151 -5.19 17.27 -4.85
N GLU A 152 -4.64 17.60 -6.01
CA GLU A 152 -5.43 17.78 -7.23
C GLU A 152 -6.05 16.45 -7.67
N LEU A 153 -5.25 15.38 -7.71
CA LEU A 153 -5.73 14.02 -8.00
C LEU A 153 -6.89 13.64 -7.07
N MET A 154 -6.74 13.84 -5.76
CA MET A 154 -7.79 13.54 -4.78
C MET A 154 -9.08 14.31 -5.07
N THR A 155 -8.98 15.61 -5.37
CA THR A 155 -10.14 16.45 -5.67
C THR A 155 -10.90 15.95 -6.89
N MET A 156 -10.18 15.65 -7.98
CA MET A 156 -10.82 15.17 -9.20
C MET A 156 -11.36 13.73 -9.07
N CYS A 157 -10.65 12.86 -8.35
CA CYS A 157 -11.13 11.50 -8.07
C CYS A 157 -12.47 11.53 -7.30
N VAL A 158 -12.63 12.40 -6.32
CA VAL A 158 -13.88 12.55 -5.56
C VAL A 158 -15.02 13.06 -6.45
N GLN A 159 -14.73 13.98 -7.37
CA GLN A 159 -15.71 14.44 -8.34
C GLN A 159 -16.14 13.31 -9.30
N GLU A 160 -15.17 12.54 -9.80
CA GLU A 160 -15.41 11.40 -10.68
C GLU A 160 -16.17 10.27 -9.99
N GLU A 161 -15.86 10.00 -8.72
CA GLU A 161 -16.61 9.07 -7.87
C GLU A 161 -18.10 9.43 -7.85
N GLY A 162 -18.43 10.71 -7.63
CA GLY A 162 -19.80 11.21 -7.67
C GLY A 162 -20.49 10.95 -9.01
N ARG A 163 -19.79 11.21 -10.13
CA ARG A 163 -20.27 10.93 -11.49
C ARG A 163 -20.57 9.44 -11.69
N LEU A 164 -19.63 8.57 -11.32
CA LEU A 164 -19.75 7.11 -11.46
C LEU A 164 -20.88 6.53 -10.62
N ILE A 165 -21.11 7.07 -9.42
CA ILE A 165 -22.24 6.68 -8.56
C ILE A 165 -23.58 7.01 -9.22
N MET A 166 -23.70 8.20 -9.84
CA MET A 166 -24.93 8.60 -10.55
C MET A 166 -25.20 7.68 -11.75
N GLU A 167 -24.19 7.39 -12.57
CA GLU A 167 -24.33 6.50 -13.74
C GLU A 167 -24.74 5.06 -13.36
N GLN A 168 -24.23 4.52 -12.24
CA GLN A 168 -24.68 3.22 -11.75
C GLN A 168 -26.14 3.23 -11.29
N GLY A 169 -26.59 4.33 -10.68
CA GLY A 169 -27.99 4.50 -10.27
C GLY A 169 -28.94 4.58 -11.46
N GLU A 170 -28.59 5.36 -12.48
CA GLU A 170 -29.38 5.58 -13.70
C GLU A 170 -29.51 4.32 -14.56
N ASN A 171 -28.44 3.52 -14.68
CA ASN A 171 -28.47 2.24 -15.40
C ASN A 171 -29.42 1.22 -14.77
N SER A 172 -29.64 1.26 -13.45
CA SER A 172 -30.62 0.38 -12.79
C SER A 172 -32.07 0.76 -13.12
N VAL A 173 -32.33 2.07 -13.31
CA VAL A 173 -33.67 2.60 -13.59
C VAL A 173 -34.05 2.32 -15.05
N LEU A 174 -33.14 2.46 -16.00
CA LEU A 174 -33.41 2.22 -17.42
C LEU A 174 -33.86 0.76 -17.70
N LEU A 175 -33.22 -0.22 -17.06
CA LEU A 175 -33.56 -1.65 -17.18
C LEU A 175 -34.97 -1.99 -16.66
N THR A 176 -35.55 -1.16 -15.78
CA THR A 176 -36.91 -1.37 -15.26
C THR A 176 -37.99 -0.75 -16.16
N VAL A 177 -37.65 0.27 -16.96
CA VAL A 177 -38.61 0.97 -17.83
C VAL A 177 -38.87 0.16 -19.11
N ASP A 178 -37.88 -0.55 -19.65
CA ASP A 178 -38.04 -1.36 -20.86
C ASP A 178 -38.99 -2.56 -20.70
N LYS A 179 -39.25 -3.01 -19.46
CA LYS A 179 -40.19 -4.11 -19.19
C LYS A 179 -41.67 -3.69 -19.25
N LYS A 180 -41.99 -2.39 -19.22
CA LYS A 180 -43.38 -1.89 -19.21
C LYS A 180 -43.98 -1.57 -20.58
N LYS A 181 -43.23 -1.72 -21.67
CA LYS A 181 -43.67 -1.35 -23.04
C LYS A 181 -44.00 -2.52 -23.97
N LYS A 182 -44.30 -3.70 -23.41
CA LYS A 182 -44.67 -4.88 -24.20
C LYS A 182 -46.00 -5.49 -23.75
N ASP A 183 -47.03 -4.65 -23.56
CA ASP A 183 -48.36 -5.16 -23.21
C ASP A 183 -49.51 -4.26 -23.67
N LYS A 184 -49.49 -3.79 -24.92
CA LYS A 184 -50.67 -3.16 -25.57
C LYS A 184 -50.66 -3.36 -27.09
N ARG A 185 -50.99 -4.57 -27.56
CA ARG A 185 -51.56 -4.78 -28.91
C ARG A 185 -52.11 -6.20 -29.06
N ALA A 186 -53.36 -6.41 -28.65
CA ALA A 186 -54.24 -7.45 -29.21
C ALA A 186 -55.68 -7.22 -28.74
N ASN A 187 -56.43 -6.36 -29.40
CA ASN A 187 -57.89 -6.53 -29.45
C ASN A 187 -58.48 -5.81 -30.68
N TRP A 188 -58.65 -6.55 -31.79
CA TRP A 188 -59.71 -6.26 -32.75
C TRP A 188 -60.19 -7.55 -33.46
N LYS A 189 -61.41 -7.94 -33.07
CA LYS A 189 -62.50 -8.65 -33.78
C LYS A 189 -62.24 -9.48 -35.04
N GLY A 190 -62.87 -10.66 -35.05
CA GLY A 190 -63.62 -11.15 -36.24
C GLY A 190 -63.48 -12.65 -36.52
N LYS A 191 -64.59 -13.40 -36.37
CA LYS A 191 -64.76 -14.82 -36.74
C LYS A 191 -64.70 -15.01 -38.27
N ASP A 192 -64.05 -16.07 -38.77
CA ASP A 192 -64.78 -17.21 -39.36
C ASP A 192 -63.87 -18.42 -39.66
N LYS A 193 -64.49 -19.61 -39.75
CA LYS A 193 -63.89 -20.95 -39.90
C LYS A 193 -63.46 -21.28 -41.34
N MET A 194 -62.34 -22.01 -41.52
CA MET A 194 -62.22 -23.21 -42.36
C MET A 194 -60.77 -23.79 -42.34
N GLN A 195 -60.66 -25.10 -42.07
CA GLN A 195 -59.55 -25.99 -42.49
C GLN A 195 -59.85 -26.51 -43.92
N PRO A 196 -58.97 -27.28 -44.62
CA PRO A 196 -57.62 -27.81 -44.31
C PRO A 196 -56.59 -27.39 -45.41
N GLN A 197 -55.32 -27.83 -45.53
CA GLN A 197 -54.79 -29.19 -45.74
C GLN A 197 -53.29 -29.10 -46.13
N GLY A 198 -52.45 -30.07 -45.73
CA GLY A 198 -51.39 -30.62 -46.58
C GLY A 198 -49.91 -30.20 -46.40
N GLY A 199 -49.05 -31.20 -46.09
CA GLY A 199 -47.69 -31.38 -46.62
C GLY A 199 -46.54 -30.60 -45.96
N ILE A 200 -45.77 -31.16 -45.03
CA ILE A 200 -44.57 -32.03 -45.22
C ILE A 200 -43.32 -31.29 -45.75
N MET A 201 -42.31 -31.17 -44.84
CA MET A 201 -40.84 -31.21 -45.04
C MET A 201 -40.18 -30.09 -45.87
N LYS A 202 -38.99 -29.57 -45.55
CA LYS A 202 -37.78 -30.14 -44.93
C LYS A 202 -36.77 -28.98 -44.74
N LYS A 203 -35.87 -29.13 -43.75
CA LYS A 203 -34.44 -28.77 -43.77
C LYS A 203 -34.07 -27.28 -43.81
N ASP A 204 -32.94 -26.83 -43.30
CA ASP A 204 -31.92 -27.28 -42.35
C ASP A 204 -30.94 -26.09 -42.39
N VAL A 205 -30.36 -25.72 -41.24
CA VAL A 205 -28.96 -25.25 -41.12
C VAL A 205 -28.66 -23.89 -41.81
N THR A 206 -28.02 -22.89 -41.19
CA THR A 206 -26.69 -22.87 -40.59
C THR A 206 -26.53 -21.53 -39.87
N ALA A 207 -25.90 -21.52 -38.70
CA ALA A 207 -25.18 -20.34 -38.21
C ALA A 207 -23.96 -20.07 -39.12
N PRO A 208 -23.42 -18.84 -39.10
CA PRO A 208 -22.03 -18.78 -38.70
C PRO A 208 -21.69 -17.68 -37.70
N ASN A 209 -20.53 -17.91 -37.14
CA ASN A 209 -19.89 -17.39 -35.95
C ASN A 209 -19.13 -16.08 -36.22
N SER A 210 -19.06 -15.25 -35.17
CA SER A 210 -18.02 -14.30 -34.74
C SER A 210 -16.87 -13.87 -35.69
N GLN A 211 -16.60 -12.56 -35.76
CA GLN A 211 -15.42 -11.87 -35.21
C GLN A 211 -15.23 -10.48 -35.85
N CYS A 212 -14.92 -9.45 -35.04
CA CYS A 212 -14.37 -8.19 -35.54
C CYS A 212 -13.19 -7.76 -34.66
N ILE A 213 -12.13 -7.36 -35.35
CA ILE A 213 -10.73 -7.17 -34.93
C ILE A 213 -10.48 -5.67 -34.69
N TRP A 214 -9.67 -5.33 -33.68
CA TRP A 214 -9.24 -3.95 -33.40
C TRP A 214 -8.04 -3.54 -34.26
N VAL A 215 -8.09 -2.33 -34.84
CA VAL A 215 -6.98 -1.71 -35.57
C VAL A 215 -6.53 -0.45 -34.80
N ARG A 216 -5.21 -0.32 -34.56
CA ARG A 216 -4.51 0.88 -34.06
C ARG A 216 -3.89 1.64 -35.24
N PRO A 217 -3.80 2.98 -35.20
CA PRO A 217 -2.86 3.72 -36.04
C PRO A 217 -1.62 4.19 -35.25
N ALA A 218 -0.56 4.41 -36.03
CA ALA A 218 0.81 4.77 -35.66
C ALA A 218 0.98 6.21 -35.19
#